data_AF-A0A355XPD8-F1
#
_entry.id   AF-A0A355XPD8-F1
#
_cell.length_a   1.000
_cell.length_b   1.000
_cell.length_c   1.000
_cell.angle_alpha   90.00
_cell.angle_beta   90.00
_cell.angle_gamma   90.00
#
_symmetry.space_group_name_H-M   'P 1'
#
loop_
_entity.id
_entity.type
_entity.pdbx_description
1 polymer ?
#
loop_
_entity_poly.entity_id
_entity_poly.type
_entity_poly.pdbx_seq_one_letter_code
_entity_poly.pdbx_strand_id
1 'polypeptide(L)' 'MRALGVPTGRRHVFLDNEPDENSISRQLNLLAEKAKNSGFAVGIGHVKENTLAVLQREIPKLRAQNFEFVFISEVVN' A
#
# COMPACT_ATOMS: atom_id res chain seq x y z
N MET A 1 7.96 -14.26 16.47
CA MET A 1 6.58 -13.74 16.46
C MET A 1 5.60 -14.75 15.92
N ARG A 2 5.66 -15.15 14.64
CA ARG A 2 4.73 -16.16 14.10
C ARG A 2 4.76 -17.51 14.83
N ALA A 3 5.95 -18.02 15.16
CA ALA A 3 6.11 -19.23 15.97
C ALA A 3 5.60 -19.09 17.43
N LEU A 4 5.32 -17.86 17.88
CA LEU A 4 4.74 -17.55 19.19
C LEU A 4 3.22 -17.31 19.11
N GLY A 5 2.59 -17.60 17.96
CA GLY A 5 1.15 -17.39 17.75
C GLY A 5 0.73 -15.93 17.58
N VAL A 6 1.67 -15.01 17.37
CA VAL A 6 1.35 -13.59 17.15
C VAL A 6 1.08 -13.36 15.66
N PRO A 7 -0.07 -12.77 15.26
CA PRO A 7 -0.36 -12.44 13.88
C PRO A 7 0.71 -11.52 13.26
N THR A 8 1.11 -11.82 12.03
CA THR A 8 2.16 -11.11 11.31
C THR A 8 1.76 -10.82 9.87
N GLY A 9 2.27 -9.72 9.33
CA GLY A 9 2.14 -9.37 7.92
C GLY A 9 3.49 -9.02 7.32
N ARG A 10 3.61 -9.17 6.00
CA ARG A 10 4.79 -8.72 5.27
C ARG A 10 4.43 -7.53 4.39
N ARG A 11 5.32 -6.52 4.37
CA ARG A 11 5.27 -5.44 3.38
C ARG A 11 5.52 -6.00 1.97
N HIS A 12 4.73 -5.54 1.02
CA HIS A 12 4.89 -5.86 -0.41
C HIS A 12 5.60 -4.72 -1.17
N VAL A 13 5.21 -3.47 -0.92
CA VAL A 13 5.78 -2.28 -1.60
C VAL A 13 6.15 -1.20 -0.59
N PHE A 14 7.24 -0.49 -0.84
CA PHE A 14 7.64 0.69 -0.07
C PHE A 14 7.39 1.91 -0.95
N LEU A 15 6.52 2.80 -0.53
CA LEU A 15 5.92 3.79 -1.41
C LEU A 15 6.85 4.97 -1.69
N ASP A 16 7.64 5.39 -0.70
CA ASP A 16 8.30 6.69 -0.69
C ASP A 16 9.80 6.60 -0.36
N ASN A 17 10.45 5.53 -0.86
CA ASN A 17 11.90 5.39 -0.77
C ASN A 17 12.58 6.57 -1.50
N GLU A 18 12.11 6.82 -2.72
CA GLU A 18 12.41 8.06 -3.43
C GLU A 18 11.30 9.08 -3.12
N PRO A 19 11.65 10.31 -2.70
CA PRO A 19 10.67 11.28 -2.21
C PRO A 19 9.89 11.99 -3.33
N ASP A 20 10.19 11.74 -4.60
CA ASP A 20 9.50 12.38 -5.72
C ASP A 20 8.12 11.76 -6.01
N GLU A 21 7.15 12.61 -6.36
CA GLU A 21 5.77 12.16 -6.59
C GLU A 21 5.65 11.10 -7.69
N ASN A 22 6.48 11.16 -8.73
CA ASN A 22 6.42 10.22 -9.85
C ASN A 22 6.83 8.80 -9.39
N SER A 23 7.88 8.69 -8.59
CA SER A 23 8.29 7.42 -7.98
C SER A 23 7.22 6.89 -7.04
N ILE A 24 6.63 7.75 -6.20
CA ILE A 24 5.57 7.34 -5.27
C ILE A 24 4.33 6.84 -6.04
N SER A 25 3.92 7.53 -7.09
CA SER A 25 2.82 7.10 -7.97
C SER A 25 3.13 5.76 -8.65
N ARG A 26 4.36 5.54 -9.14
CA ARG A 26 4.78 4.24 -9.69
C ARG A 26 4.70 3.13 -8.66
N GLN A 27 5.15 3.38 -7.43
CA GLN A 27 5.10 2.40 -6.35
C GLN A 27 3.66 2.09 -5.91
N LEU A 28 2.78 3.09 -5.89
CA LEU A 28 1.37 2.87 -5.60
C LEU A 28 0.68 2.03 -6.69
N ASN A 29 1.00 2.28 -7.97
CA ASN A 29 0.50 1.44 -9.07
C ASN A 29 1.02 0.01 -8.97
N LEU A 30 2.30 -0.18 -8.62
CA LEU A 30 2.87 -1.50 -8.36
C LEU A 30 2.16 -2.21 -7.19
N LEU A 31 1.77 -1.47 -6.15
CA LEU A 31 1.00 -2.02 -5.03
C LEU A 31 -0.38 -2.50 -5.49
N ALA A 32 -1.10 -1.71 -6.29
CA ALA A 32 -2.40 -2.06 -6.85
C ALA A 32 -2.31 -3.31 -7.75
N GLU A 33 -1.31 -3.38 -8.62
CA GLU A 33 -1.06 -4.56 -9.45
C GLU A 33 -0.77 -5.82 -8.62
N LYS A 34 -0.03 -5.69 -7.51
CA LYS A 34 0.18 -6.83 -6.60
C LYS A 34 -1.11 -7.27 -5.92
N ALA A 35 -1.93 -6.32 -5.46
CA ALA A 35 -3.22 -6.61 -4.84
C ALA A 35 -4.16 -7.33 -5.83
N LYS A 36 -4.20 -6.87 -7.08
CA LYS A 36 -4.99 -7.50 -8.14
C LYS A 36 -4.59 -8.96 -8.39
N ASN A 37 -3.29 -9.25 -8.37
CA ASN A 37 -2.78 -10.60 -8.64
C ASN A 37 -2.86 -11.54 -7.42
N SER A 38 -2.77 -11.01 -6.19
CA SER A 38 -2.64 -11.81 -4.96
C SER A 38 -3.85 -11.72 -4.03
N GLY A 39 -4.90 -11.00 -4.42
CA GLY A 39 -6.09 -10.70 -3.61
C GLY A 39 -5.90 -9.50 -2.67
N PHE A 40 -4.69 -9.31 -2.12
CA PHE A 40 -4.35 -8.14 -1.31
C PHE A 40 -2.87 -7.77 -1.45
N ALA A 41 -2.53 -6.55 -1.06
CA ALA A 41 -1.15 -6.14 -0.89
C ALA A 41 -1.03 -5.08 0.20
N VAL A 42 0.17 -4.99 0.79
CA VAL A 42 0.49 -4.07 1.89
C VAL A 42 1.60 -3.13 1.43
N GLY A 43 1.28 -1.84 1.33
CA GLY A 43 2.22 -0.76 1.11
C GLY A 43 2.61 -0.11 2.44
N ILE A 44 3.86 0.32 2.57
CA ILE A 44 4.31 1.17 3.68
C ILE A 44 4.90 2.45 3.07
N GLY A 45 4.51 3.59 3.63
CA GLY A 45 5.12 4.89 3.35
C GLY A 45 5.18 5.73 4.63
N HIS A 46 5.82 6.89 4.57
CA HIS A 46 5.94 7.80 5.71
C HIS A 46 5.00 9.00 5.60
N VAL A 47 4.87 9.71 6.72
CA VAL A 47 4.15 10.99 6.79
C VAL A 47 5.02 12.08 6.15
N LYS A 48 4.91 12.24 4.83
CA LYS A 48 5.59 13.25 4.01
C LYS A 48 4.59 13.93 3.07
N GLU A 49 4.85 15.18 2.72
CA GLU A 49 3.96 15.99 1.87
C GLU A 49 3.71 15.34 0.51
N ASN A 50 4.77 14.95 -0.21
CA ASN A 50 4.64 14.31 -1.53
C ASN A 50 3.90 12.97 -1.47
N THR A 51 4.14 12.18 -0.41
CA THR A 51 3.42 10.91 -0.18
C THR A 51 1.93 11.17 0.03
N LEU A 52 1.59 12.14 0.88
CA LEU A 52 0.20 12.52 1.11
C LEU A 52 -0.48 13.03 -0.16
N ALA A 53 0.18 13.91 -0.92
CA ALA A 53 -0.34 14.48 -2.16
C ALA A 53 -0.67 13.39 -3.20
N VAL A 54 0.23 12.42 -3.39
CA VAL A 54 -0.01 11.29 -4.29
C VAL A 54 -1.15 10.42 -3.79
N LEU A 55 -1.18 10.06 -2.50
CA LEU A 55 -2.25 9.22 -1.94
C LEU A 55 -3.63 9.89 -2.08
N GLN A 56 -3.74 11.19 -1.79
CA GLN A 56 -4.98 11.95 -1.95
C GLN A 56 -5.49 11.95 -3.40
N ARG A 57 -4.58 12.04 -4.38
CA ARG A 57 -4.91 12.07 -5.80
C ARG A 57 -5.27 10.69 -6.37
N GLU A 58 -4.54 9.64 -5.97
CA GLU A 58 -4.63 8.33 -6.61
C GLU A 58 -5.59 7.36 -5.92
N ILE A 59 -5.77 7.44 -4.59
CA ILE A 59 -6.70 6.55 -3.85
C ILE A 59 -8.13 6.60 -4.41
N PRO A 60 -8.73 7.78 -4.71
CA PRO A 60 -10.07 7.82 -5.29
C PRO A 60 -10.17 7.09 -6.64
N LYS A 61 -9.12 7.17 -7.46
CA LYS A 61 -9.07 6.48 -8.76
C LYS A 61 -8.99 4.97 -8.58
N LEU A 62 -8.20 4.49 -7.62
CA LEU A 62 -8.10 3.07 -7.29
C LEU A 62 -9.42 2.53 -6.72
N ARG A 63 -10.12 3.31 -5.88
CA ARG A 63 -11.47 2.96 -5.42
C ARG A 63 -12.46 2.82 -6.57
N ALA A 64 -12.41 3.73 -7.55
CA ALA A 64 -13.23 3.63 -8.77
C ALA A 64 -12.88 2.40 -9.64
N GLN A 65 -11.70 1.82 -9.45
CA GLN A 65 -11.27 0.55 -10.06
C GLN A 65 -11.59 -0.67 -9.18
N ASN A 66 -12.48 -0.54 -8.19
CA ASN A 66 -12.89 -1.58 -7.24
C ASN A 66 -11.80 -2.07 -6.27
N PHE A 67 -10.77 -1.25 -5.99
CA PHE A 67 -9.87 -1.52 -4.86
C PHE A 67 -10.47 -1.03 -3.55
N GLU A 68 -10.43 -1.88 -2.53
CA GLU A 68 -10.78 -1.53 -1.16
C GLU A 68 -9.53 -1.26 -0.32
N PHE A 69 -9.59 -0.23 0.52
CA PHE A 69 -8.53 0.11 1.47
C PHE A 69 -9.03 -0.22 2.87
N VAL A 70 -8.40 -1.21 3.50
CA VAL A 70 -8.79 -1.79 4.79
C VAL A 70 -7.72 -1.53 5.86
N PHE A 71 -8.03 -1.82 7.12
CA PHE A 71 -7.03 -1.77 8.18
C PHE A 71 -6.06 -2.94 8.09
N ILE A 72 -4.81 -2.72 8.51
CA ILE A 72 -3.79 -3.77 8.49
C ILE A 72 -4.19 -4.99 9.34
N SER A 73 -4.95 -4.78 10.42
CA SER A 73 -5.47 -5.85 11.29
C SER A 73 -6.36 -6.84 10.56
N GLU A 74 -6.96 -6.47 9.42
CA GLU A 74 -7.87 -7.32 8.64
C GLU A 74 -7.11 -8.28 7.71
N VAL A 75 -5.82 -8.05 7.46
CA VAL A 75 -5.02 -8.81 6.49
C VAL A 75 -3.81 -9.54 7.09
N VAL A 76 -3.49 -9.30 8.37
CA VAL A 76 -2.40 -10.01 9.08
C VAL A 76 -2.88 -11.33 9.66
N ASN A 77 -1.99 -12.34 9.68
CA ASN A 77 -2.28 -13.68 10.18
C ASN A 77 -1.13 -14.29 10.98
#